data_AF-A0A1V9ZVL7-F1
#
_entry.id   AF-A0A1V9ZVL7-F1
#
_cell.length_a   1.000
_cell.length_b   1.000
_cell.length_c   1.000
_cell.angle_alpha   90.00
_cell.angle_beta   90.00
_cell.angle_gamma   90.00
#
_symmetry.space_group_name_H-M   'P 1'
#
loop_
_entity.id
_entity.type
_entity.pdbx_description
1 polymer ?
#
loop_
_entity_poly.entity_id
_entity_poly.type
_entity_poly.pdbx_seq_one_letter_code
_entity_poly.pdbx_strand_id
1 'polypeptide(L)'
;PGTGDIKDVGYGDGKNYAVNFPCHDGMDDESFTAVFRDVISKVMEHFAPGAVVLQCGADSLSGDRLGCFNLSVKGHGDCVAFVKSFNIPMLLLGGGGYTLRNVPRCWCYETSVALGIDIPDAMPYNDYFEYFGPEYRLHMPVSNMENLNTPSYLNDMKQRLFEQLRQIEPVPSVPFQQTPPKIQVEDVNEDMENPDARPENDAPQHEAEFYDND
;
A
#
# COMPACT_ATOMS: atom_id res chain seq x y z
N PRO A 1 2.38 -16.18 -1.59
CA PRO A 1 1.20 -16.83 -2.22
C PRO A 1 1.48 -17.54 -3.56
N GLY A 2 2.59 -17.26 -4.27
CA GLY A 2 2.98 -18.00 -5.47
C GLY A 2 2.34 -17.52 -6.78
N THR A 3 1.66 -16.37 -6.75
CA THR A 3 1.06 -15.67 -7.89
C THR A 3 1.76 -14.33 -8.14
N GLY A 4 1.43 -13.63 -9.24
CA GLY A 4 1.97 -12.30 -9.53
C GLY A 4 3.18 -12.33 -10.46
N ASP A 5 3.19 -13.28 -11.41
CA ASP A 5 4.20 -13.30 -12.48
C ASP A 5 3.97 -12.13 -13.44
N ILE A 6 5.01 -11.73 -14.17
CA ILE A 6 4.93 -10.68 -15.19
C ILE A 6 3.89 -10.98 -16.29
N LYS A 7 3.52 -12.25 -16.48
CA LYS A 7 2.49 -12.70 -17.44
C LYS A 7 1.07 -12.67 -16.87
N ASP A 8 0.90 -12.47 -15.57
CA ASP A 8 -0.40 -12.40 -14.91
C ASP A 8 -1.02 -11.02 -15.17
N VAL A 9 -1.60 -10.83 -16.37
CA VAL A 9 -2.09 -9.53 -16.86
C VAL A 9 -3.60 -9.34 -16.75
N GLY A 10 -4.31 -10.21 -16.04
CA GLY A 10 -5.77 -10.21 -15.97
C GLY A 10 -6.44 -10.96 -17.14
N TYR A 11 -7.77 -10.97 -17.16
CA TYR A 11 -8.57 -11.76 -18.10
C TYR A 11 -9.82 -11.00 -18.56
N GLY A 12 -10.34 -11.33 -19.74
CA GLY A 12 -11.54 -10.69 -20.31
C GLY A 12 -11.38 -9.17 -20.42
N ASP A 13 -12.41 -8.45 -19.98
CA ASP A 13 -12.41 -6.97 -19.94
C ASP A 13 -11.36 -6.40 -18.98
N GLY A 14 -10.90 -7.18 -18.00
CA GLY A 14 -9.82 -6.82 -17.08
C GLY A 14 -8.41 -7.12 -17.60
N LYS A 15 -8.27 -7.61 -18.84
CA LYS A 15 -6.96 -7.87 -19.44
C LYS A 15 -6.17 -6.57 -19.60
N ASN A 16 -4.89 -6.62 -19.25
CA ASN A 16 -3.93 -5.52 -19.13
C ASN A 16 -4.15 -4.60 -17.90
N TYR A 17 -5.24 -4.74 -17.13
CA TYR A 17 -5.51 -3.94 -15.93
C TYR A 17 -4.90 -4.52 -14.64
N ALA A 18 -4.27 -5.70 -14.70
CA ALA A 18 -3.44 -6.22 -13.61
C ALA A 18 -1.96 -6.04 -13.95
N VAL A 19 -1.25 -5.24 -13.16
CA VAL A 19 0.17 -4.92 -13.35
C VAL A 19 0.96 -5.53 -12.21
N ASN A 20 1.86 -6.47 -12.53
CA ASN A 20 2.69 -7.17 -11.55
C ASN A 20 4.17 -6.91 -11.84
N PHE A 21 4.92 -6.46 -10.83
CA PHE A 21 6.37 -6.29 -10.91
C PHE A 21 7.05 -7.36 -10.02
N PRO A 22 7.45 -8.51 -10.57
CA PRO A 22 8.19 -9.50 -9.80
C PRO A 22 9.60 -8.95 -9.46
N CYS A 23 10.01 -9.18 -8.22
CA CYS A 23 11.33 -8.78 -7.71
C CYS A 23 12.04 -9.99 -7.12
N HIS A 24 13.36 -9.89 -7.05
CA HIS A 24 14.22 -10.80 -6.31
C HIS A 24 14.60 -10.21 -4.94
N ASP A 25 15.22 -11.04 -4.11
CA ASP A 25 15.67 -10.67 -2.77
C ASP A 25 16.64 -9.47 -2.78
N GLY A 26 16.68 -8.77 -1.66
CA GLY A 26 17.64 -7.70 -1.41
C GLY A 26 17.36 -6.39 -2.13
N MET A 27 16.16 -6.20 -2.67
CA MET A 27 15.74 -4.93 -3.26
C MET A 27 16.05 -3.75 -2.32
N ASP A 28 16.82 -2.78 -2.81
CA ASP A 28 17.24 -1.58 -2.09
C ASP A 28 16.38 -0.35 -2.42
N ASP A 29 16.57 0.71 -1.64
CA ASP A 29 15.80 1.95 -1.76
C ASP A 29 15.99 2.59 -3.14
N GLU A 30 17.22 2.67 -3.66
CA GLU A 30 17.50 3.31 -4.94
C GLU A 30 16.80 2.59 -6.10
N SER A 31 16.94 1.26 -6.16
CA SER A 31 16.36 0.44 -7.23
C SER A 31 14.83 0.42 -7.15
N PHE A 32 14.28 0.25 -5.95
CA PHE A 32 12.84 0.20 -5.75
C PHE A 32 12.18 1.53 -6.11
N THR A 33 12.74 2.64 -5.60
CA THR A 33 12.19 3.98 -5.85
C THR A 33 12.22 4.34 -7.33
N ALA A 34 13.32 4.02 -8.03
CA ALA A 34 13.44 4.28 -9.47
C ALA A 34 12.37 3.52 -10.26
N VAL A 35 12.19 2.22 -9.98
CA VAL A 35 11.19 1.38 -10.65
C VAL A 35 9.77 1.82 -10.31
N PHE A 36 9.49 2.04 -9.02
CA PHE A 36 8.17 2.42 -8.53
C PHE A 36 7.69 3.72 -9.19
N ARG A 37 8.54 4.76 -9.20
CA ARG A 37 8.21 6.06 -9.80
C ARG A 37 7.95 5.93 -11.31
N ASP A 38 8.79 5.19 -12.02
CA ASP A 38 8.65 4.94 -13.46
C ASP A 38 7.32 4.24 -13.79
N VAL A 39 7.02 3.15 -13.09
CA VAL A 39 5.82 2.33 -13.34
C VAL A 39 4.55 3.08 -12.95
N ILE A 40 4.52 3.66 -11.74
CA ILE A 40 3.34 4.36 -11.24
C ILE A 40 3.06 5.63 -12.06
N SER A 41 4.08 6.35 -12.55
CA SER A 41 3.86 7.46 -13.49
C SER A 41 3.10 7.00 -14.73
N LYS A 42 3.48 5.84 -15.30
CA LYS A 42 2.81 5.28 -16.47
C LYS A 42 1.42 4.75 -16.17
N VAL A 43 1.19 4.19 -14.98
CA VAL A 43 -0.16 3.84 -14.52
C VAL A 43 -1.02 5.10 -14.44
N MET A 44 -0.55 6.18 -13.82
CA MET A 44 -1.30 7.43 -13.73
C MET A 44 -1.60 8.04 -15.12
N GLU A 45 -0.65 7.95 -16.05
CA GLU A 45 -0.80 8.43 -17.44
C GLU A 45 -1.85 7.64 -18.23
N HIS A 46 -1.81 6.30 -18.17
CA HIS A 46 -2.63 5.45 -19.02
C HIS A 46 -3.97 5.06 -18.38
N PHE A 47 -3.97 4.75 -17.08
CA PHE A 47 -5.19 4.35 -16.36
C PHE A 47 -5.99 5.57 -15.89
N ALA A 48 -5.33 6.69 -15.60
CA ALA A 48 -5.95 7.94 -15.14
C ALA A 48 -6.98 7.76 -14.00
N PRO A 49 -6.57 7.19 -12.84
CA PRO A 49 -7.50 6.87 -11.76
C PRO A 49 -8.10 8.12 -11.10
N GLY A 50 -9.38 8.03 -10.72
CA GLY A 50 -10.06 9.04 -9.90
C GLY A 50 -9.78 8.95 -8.39
N ALA A 51 -9.28 7.80 -7.92
CA ALA A 51 -8.86 7.56 -6.53
C ALA A 51 -7.77 6.49 -6.47
N VAL A 52 -7.01 6.48 -5.38
CA VAL A 52 -5.98 5.48 -5.09
C VAL A 52 -6.23 4.84 -3.74
N VAL A 53 -6.07 3.52 -3.68
CA VAL A 53 -5.87 2.78 -2.44
C VAL A 53 -4.42 2.31 -2.44
N LEU A 54 -3.64 2.76 -1.46
CA LEU A 54 -2.24 2.38 -1.30
C LEU A 54 -2.09 1.51 -0.05
N GLN A 55 -1.71 0.25 -0.26
CA GLN A 55 -1.43 -0.71 0.79
C GLN A 55 0.06 -0.60 1.17
N CYS A 56 0.33 -0.23 2.42
CA CYS A 56 1.65 0.08 2.96
C CYS A 56 2.19 -1.09 3.80
N GLY A 57 2.34 -2.27 3.17
CA GLY A 57 2.93 -3.44 3.81
C GLY A 57 4.36 -3.17 4.26
N ALA A 58 4.60 -3.29 5.57
CA ALA A 58 5.89 -3.04 6.21
C ALA A 58 6.80 -4.28 6.24
N ASP A 59 6.37 -5.41 5.69
CA ASP A 59 7.19 -6.62 5.50
C ASP A 59 8.21 -6.49 4.36
N SER A 60 8.10 -5.44 3.54
CA SER A 60 9.14 -5.07 2.56
C SER A 60 10.34 -4.35 3.18
N LEU A 61 10.31 -4.03 4.48
CA LEU A 61 11.41 -3.37 5.16
C LEU A 61 12.58 -4.31 5.44
N SER A 62 13.77 -3.73 5.48
CA SER A 62 15.00 -4.39 5.90
C SER A 62 14.86 -5.00 7.30
N GLY A 63 15.31 -6.25 7.45
CA GLY A 63 15.29 -6.97 8.71
C GLY A 63 13.89 -7.40 9.17
N ASP A 64 12.91 -7.46 8.26
CA ASP A 64 11.66 -8.15 8.52
C ASP A 64 11.88 -9.66 8.79
N ARG A 65 10.99 -10.30 9.55
CA ARG A 65 11.12 -11.73 9.90
C ARG A 65 10.73 -12.67 8.77
N LEU A 66 9.86 -12.23 7.86
CA LEU A 66 9.36 -13.03 6.74
C LEU A 66 9.76 -12.45 5.38
N GLY A 67 9.86 -11.12 5.27
CA GLY A 67 10.29 -10.44 4.07
C GLY A 67 11.77 -10.59 3.76
N CYS A 68 12.11 -10.48 2.47
CA CYS A 68 13.48 -10.63 1.94
C CYS A 68 13.98 -9.37 1.22
N PHE A 69 13.34 -8.23 1.43
CA PHE A 69 13.77 -6.93 0.89
C PHE A 69 14.70 -6.20 1.86
N ASN A 70 15.33 -5.14 1.36
CA ASN A 70 16.28 -4.33 2.10
C ASN A 70 15.89 -2.84 2.15
N LEU A 71 14.60 -2.53 2.15
CA LEU A 71 14.11 -1.15 2.15
C LEU A 71 14.26 -0.48 3.52
N SER A 72 14.58 0.80 3.51
CA SER A 72 14.50 1.64 4.70
C SER A 72 13.08 2.20 4.88
N VAL A 73 12.80 2.70 6.09
CA VAL A 73 11.57 3.46 6.38
C VAL A 73 11.44 4.68 5.46
N LYS A 74 12.56 5.29 5.05
CA LYS A 74 12.55 6.44 4.13
C LYS A 74 12.20 6.03 2.71
N GLY A 75 12.86 5.00 2.17
CA GLY A 75 12.57 4.49 0.83
C GLY A 75 11.13 4.01 0.67
N HIS A 76 10.59 3.38 1.72
CA HIS A 76 9.19 2.98 1.78
C HIS A 76 8.25 4.20 1.81
N GLY A 77 8.48 5.17 2.71
CA GLY A 77 7.71 6.41 2.78
C GLY A 77 7.81 7.30 1.53
N ASP A 78 8.90 7.19 0.76
CA ASP A 78 9.08 7.88 -0.52
C ASP A 78 8.00 7.46 -1.55
N CYS A 79 7.50 6.23 -1.46
CA CYS A 79 6.40 5.75 -2.28
C CYS A 79 5.08 6.45 -1.94
N VAL A 80 4.79 6.62 -0.64
CA VAL A 80 3.63 7.40 -0.17
C VAL A 80 3.75 8.85 -0.62
N ALA A 81 4.92 9.46 -0.46
CA ALA A 81 5.18 10.83 -0.91
C ALA A 81 4.94 10.98 -2.42
N PHE A 82 5.39 10.01 -3.21
CA PHE A 82 5.22 10.03 -4.66
C PHE A 82 3.75 9.90 -5.07
N VAL A 83 3.02 8.94 -4.52
CA VAL A 83 1.59 8.76 -4.84
C VAL A 83 0.77 9.98 -4.40
N LYS A 84 1.07 10.53 -3.22
CA LYS A 84 0.44 11.77 -2.73
C LYS A 84 0.65 12.94 -3.69
N SER A 85 1.79 13.01 -4.37
CA SER A 85 2.10 14.15 -5.27
C SER A 85 1.16 14.30 -6.47
N PHE A 86 0.41 13.25 -6.83
CA PHE A 86 -0.61 13.30 -7.89
C PHE A 86 -1.89 14.04 -7.48
N ASN A 87 -2.07 14.38 -6.19
CA ASN A 87 -3.22 15.13 -5.66
C ASN A 87 -4.60 14.54 -6.01
N ILE A 88 -4.70 13.21 -6.01
CA ILE A 88 -5.96 12.48 -6.15
C ILE A 88 -6.38 11.89 -4.79
N PRO A 89 -7.68 11.70 -4.53
CA PRO A 89 -8.16 11.07 -3.31
C PRO A 89 -7.43 9.75 -3.04
N MET A 90 -6.85 9.64 -1.84
CA MET A 90 -5.97 8.52 -1.47
C MET A 90 -6.41 7.92 -0.14
N LEU A 91 -6.55 6.60 -0.09
CA LEU A 91 -6.71 5.81 1.12
C LEU A 91 -5.42 5.06 1.39
N LEU A 92 -4.80 5.29 2.56
CA LEU A 92 -3.64 4.54 3.04
C LEU A 92 -4.11 3.40 3.94
N LEU A 93 -3.61 2.20 3.68
CA LEU A 93 -3.88 1.00 4.48
C LEU A 93 -2.59 0.39 5.00
N GLY A 94 -2.64 -0.28 6.15
CA GLY A 94 -1.52 -1.11 6.63
C GLY A 94 -1.43 -2.45 5.87
N GLY A 95 -0.87 -3.47 6.52
CA GLY A 95 -0.86 -4.86 6.07
C GLY A 95 0.24 -5.66 6.74
N GLY A 96 1.01 -6.43 5.95
CA GLY A 96 2.12 -7.24 6.46
C GLY A 96 3.19 -6.42 7.21
N GLY A 97 3.99 -7.09 8.03
CA GLY A 97 5.03 -6.48 8.85
C GLY A 97 5.24 -7.29 10.12
N TYR A 98 6.38 -7.99 10.22
CA TYR A 98 6.59 -9.05 11.19
C TYR A 98 7.78 -8.78 12.12
N THR A 99 8.57 -7.75 11.82
CA THR A 99 9.45 -7.12 12.81
C THR A 99 8.71 -5.99 13.54
N LEU A 100 8.13 -6.32 14.70
CA LEU A 100 7.27 -5.44 15.51
C LEU A 100 7.87 -4.06 15.85
N ARG A 101 9.19 -3.92 15.80
CA ARG A 101 9.86 -2.63 16.06
C ARG A 101 9.94 -1.73 14.82
N ASN A 102 9.82 -2.30 13.62
CA ASN A 102 9.94 -1.58 12.35
C ASN A 102 8.57 -1.13 11.83
N VAL A 103 7.53 -1.94 12.03
CA VAL A 103 6.15 -1.61 11.65
C VAL A 103 5.67 -0.26 12.19
N PRO A 104 5.72 0.01 13.53
CA PRO A 104 5.28 1.29 14.07
C PRO A 104 6.18 2.45 13.61
N ARG A 105 7.47 2.22 13.35
CA ARG A 105 8.35 3.26 12.77
C ARG A 105 7.90 3.63 11.36
N CYS A 106 7.61 2.62 10.55
CA CYS A 106 7.17 2.81 9.17
C CYS A 106 5.87 3.60 9.10
N TRP A 107 4.81 3.09 9.74
CA TRP A 107 3.48 3.70 9.66
C TRP A 107 3.43 5.07 10.34
N CYS A 108 4.21 5.30 11.41
CA CYS A 108 4.37 6.64 11.99
C CYS A 108 5.00 7.62 11.00
N TYR A 109 6.08 7.20 10.33
CA TYR A 109 6.74 8.02 9.33
C TYR A 109 5.84 8.27 8.11
N GLU A 110 5.19 7.24 7.57
CA GLU A 110 4.24 7.40 6.45
C GLU A 110 3.07 8.30 6.79
N THR A 111 2.58 8.27 8.03
CA THR A 111 1.56 9.21 8.51
C THR A 111 2.09 10.64 8.48
N SER A 112 3.34 10.87 8.90
CA SER A 112 3.98 12.19 8.83
C SER A 112 4.10 12.69 7.38
N VAL A 113 4.43 11.78 6.44
CA VAL A 113 4.47 12.07 5.00
C VAL A 113 3.09 12.42 4.45
N ALA A 114 2.05 11.66 4.84
CA ALA A 114 0.67 11.93 4.48
C ALA A 114 0.22 13.33 4.94
N LEU A 115 0.54 13.69 6.20
CA LEU A 115 0.27 15.00 6.77
C LEU A 115 1.16 16.12 6.20
N GLY A 116 2.29 15.78 5.57
CA GLY A 116 3.27 16.77 5.10
C GLY A 116 4.00 17.47 6.25
N ILE A 117 4.25 16.73 7.33
CA ILE A 117 4.91 17.23 8.55
C ILE A 117 6.23 16.49 8.71
N ASP A 118 7.33 17.23 8.82
CA ASP A 118 8.61 16.65 9.18
C ASP A 118 8.64 16.30 10.67
N ILE A 119 9.08 15.09 11.00
CA ILE A 119 9.22 14.61 12.38
C ILE A 119 10.69 14.32 12.71
N PRO A 120 11.13 14.58 13.95
CA PRO A 120 12.51 14.29 14.36
C PRO A 120 12.79 12.78 14.35
N ASP A 121 14.02 12.40 14.03
CA ASP A 121 14.47 11.00 14.07
C ASP A 121 14.52 10.45 15.51
N ALA A 122 14.73 11.31 16.50
CA ALA A 122 14.69 10.92 17.90
C ALA A 122 13.26 10.55 18.31
N MET A 123 13.09 9.33 18.83
CA MET A 123 11.78 8.85 19.23
C MET A 123 11.30 9.57 20.51
N PRO A 124 10.06 10.06 20.54
CA PRO A 124 9.49 10.59 21.77
C PRO A 124 9.24 9.45 22.77
N TYR A 125 9.26 9.79 24.06
CA TYR A 125 8.82 8.85 25.10
C TYR A 125 7.38 8.39 24.83
N ASN A 126 7.15 7.09 25.00
CA ASN A 126 5.86 6.45 24.83
C ASN A 126 5.80 5.18 25.70
N ASP A 127 4.62 4.60 25.87
CA ASP A 127 4.41 3.43 26.74
C ASP A 127 5.24 2.21 26.32
N TYR A 128 5.65 2.15 25.06
CA TYR A 128 6.46 1.07 24.48
C TYR A 128 7.90 1.48 24.20
N PHE A 129 8.40 2.58 24.78
CA PHE A 129 9.69 3.18 24.41
C PHE A 129 10.86 2.20 24.49
N GLU A 130 10.87 1.32 25.49
CA GLU A 130 11.93 0.31 25.69
C GLU A 130 12.02 -0.71 24.55
N TYR A 131 10.93 -0.95 23.80
CA TYR A 131 10.95 -1.82 22.63
C TYR A 131 11.91 -1.31 21.55
N PHE A 132 12.15 0.00 21.49
CA PHE A 132 12.91 0.65 20.42
C PHE A 132 14.39 0.83 20.74
N GLY A 133 14.84 0.33 21.89
CA GLY A 133 16.24 0.32 22.26
C GLY A 133 17.09 -0.65 21.43
N PRO A 134 18.41 -0.44 21.38
CA PRO A 134 19.15 0.62 22.09
C PRO A 134 19.19 1.97 21.36
N GLU A 135 18.73 2.08 20.10
CA GLU A 135 18.92 3.29 19.29
C GLU A 135 17.90 4.39 19.59
N TYR A 136 16.66 4.03 19.95
CA TYR A 136 15.56 4.98 20.22
C TYR A 136 15.34 5.99 19.08
N ARG A 137 15.50 5.52 17.84
CA ARG A 137 15.33 6.29 16.61
C ARG A 137 14.21 5.76 15.74
N LEU A 138 13.69 6.63 14.89
CA LEU A 138 12.69 6.29 13.88
C LEU A 138 13.32 5.58 12.68
N HIS A 139 14.47 6.07 12.21
CA HIS A 139 15.16 5.49 11.06
C HIS A 139 16.26 4.53 11.51
N MET A 140 16.16 3.29 11.07
CA MET A 140 17.17 2.25 11.30
C MET A 140 18.02 2.05 10.04
N PRO A 141 19.32 1.71 10.20
CA PRO A 141 20.14 1.34 9.05
C PRO A 141 19.60 0.07 8.39
N VAL A 142 19.72 0.01 7.07
CA VAL A 142 19.46 -1.22 6.29
C VAL A 142 20.63 -2.20 6.43
N SER A 143 20.37 -3.47 6.12
CA SER A 143 21.39 -4.52 6.17
C SER A 143 22.37 -4.45 4.99
N ASN A 144 23.44 -5.25 5.06
CA ASN A 144 24.39 -5.46 3.96
C ASN A 144 23.96 -6.59 2.99
N MET A 145 22.67 -6.91 2.93
CA MET A 145 22.12 -7.90 2.00
C MET A 145 22.44 -7.52 0.55
N GLU A 146 22.85 -8.50 -0.25
CA GLU A 146 23.11 -8.31 -1.68
C GLU A 146 21.78 -8.09 -2.43
N ASN A 147 21.73 -7.07 -3.27
CA ASN A 147 20.60 -6.83 -4.14
C ASN A 147 20.69 -7.71 -5.40
N LEU A 148 19.83 -8.72 -5.49
CA LEU A 148 19.79 -9.65 -6.63
C LEU A 148 19.04 -9.08 -7.84
N ASN A 149 18.48 -7.87 -7.73
CA ASN A 149 17.74 -7.19 -8.78
C ASN A 149 18.69 -6.41 -9.68
N THR A 150 19.33 -7.11 -10.62
CA THR A 150 20.26 -6.44 -11.54
C THR A 150 19.57 -5.32 -12.34
N PRO A 151 20.28 -4.23 -12.69
CA PRO A 151 19.69 -3.15 -13.50
C PRO A 151 19.12 -3.63 -14.84
N SER A 152 19.73 -4.65 -15.47
CA SER A 152 19.22 -5.25 -16.70
C SER A 152 17.85 -5.91 -16.46
N TYR A 153 17.73 -6.73 -15.41
CA TYR A 153 16.48 -7.38 -15.05
C TYR A 153 15.36 -6.37 -14.80
N LEU A 154 15.64 -5.34 -14.00
CA LEU A 154 14.64 -4.31 -13.68
C LEU A 154 14.20 -3.53 -14.92
N ASN A 155 15.14 -3.20 -15.80
CA ASN A 155 14.81 -2.53 -17.06
C ASN A 155 13.98 -3.44 -17.98
N ASP A 156 14.32 -4.73 -18.08
CA ASP A 156 13.56 -5.69 -18.89
C ASP A 156 12.12 -5.84 -18.38
N MET A 157 11.92 -5.89 -17.05
CA MET A 157 10.58 -5.93 -16.44
C MET A 157 9.82 -4.63 -16.70
N LYS A 158 10.45 -3.47 -16.52
CA LYS A 158 9.82 -2.16 -16.82
C LYS A 158 9.36 -2.06 -18.27
N GLN A 159 10.19 -2.46 -19.23
CA GLN A 159 9.83 -2.37 -20.65
C GLN A 159 8.58 -3.21 -20.97
N ARG A 160 8.50 -4.44 -20.43
CA ARG A 160 7.32 -5.29 -20.60
C ARG A 160 6.06 -4.65 -20.02
N LEU A 161 6.16 -4.06 -18.83
CA LEU A 161 5.02 -3.34 -18.23
C LEU A 161 4.63 -2.11 -19.04
N PHE A 162 5.58 -1.38 -19.60
CA PHE A 162 5.28 -0.23 -20.46
C PHE A 162 4.57 -0.63 -21.75
N GLU A 163 4.96 -1.77 -22.35
CA GLU A 163 4.25 -2.33 -23.50
C GLU A 163 2.83 -2.79 -23.16
N GLN A 164 2.62 -3.33 -21.95
CA GLN A 164 1.29 -3.65 -21.44
C GLN A 164 0.44 -2.38 -21.23
N LEU A 165 0.97 -1.38 -20.50
CA LEU A 165 0.25 -0.15 -20.15
C LEU A 165 -0.17 0.65 -21.39
N ARG A 166 0.60 0.59 -22.49
CA ARG A 166 0.23 1.21 -23.77
C ARG A 166 -1.05 0.64 -24.40
N GLN A 167 -1.49 -0.54 -23.96
CA GLN A 167 -2.70 -1.20 -24.46
C GLN A 167 -3.95 -0.85 -23.63
N ILE A 168 -3.79 -0.05 -22.58
CA ILE A 168 -4.89 0.38 -21.72
C ILE A 168 -5.49 1.65 -22.30
N GLU A 169 -6.82 1.67 -22.41
CA GLU A 169 -7.58 2.89 -22.66
C GLU A 169 -7.94 3.53 -21.30
N PRO A 170 -7.85 4.86 -21.14
CA PRO A 170 -8.28 5.51 -19.93
C PRO A 170 -9.77 5.21 -19.65
N VAL A 171 -10.06 4.67 -18.46
CA VAL A 171 -11.44 4.34 -18.09
C VAL A 171 -12.06 5.57 -17.41
N PRO A 172 -13.20 6.09 -17.89
CA PRO A 172 -13.85 7.22 -17.25
C PRO A 172 -14.25 6.85 -15.82
N SER A 173 -13.74 7.60 -14.84
CA SER A 173 -14.08 7.39 -13.44
C SER A 173 -15.54 7.76 -13.16
N VAL A 174 -16.22 6.99 -12.31
CA VAL A 174 -17.55 7.35 -11.80
C VAL A 174 -17.40 8.59 -10.90
N PRO A 175 -18.25 9.62 -11.03
CA PRO A 175 -18.20 10.79 -10.15
C PRO A 175 -18.35 10.39 -8.69
N PHE A 176 -17.54 10.97 -7.80
CA PHE A 176 -17.72 10.79 -6.37
C PHE A 176 -19.10 11.32 -5.95
N GLN A 177 -19.89 10.45 -5.34
CA GLN A 177 -21.13 10.85 -4.69
C GLN A 177 -20.81 11.23 -3.24
N GLN A 178 -21.15 12.44 -2.83
CA GLN A 178 -21.10 12.79 -1.41
C GLN A 178 -22.07 11.89 -0.66
N THR A 179 -21.58 11.23 0.37
CA THR A 179 -22.44 10.48 1.29
C THR A 179 -23.45 11.48 1.87
N PRO A 180 -24.76 11.18 1.84
CA PRO A 180 -25.74 11.97 2.57
C PRO A 180 -25.28 12.10 4.03
N PRO A 181 -25.47 13.26 4.67
CA PRO A 181 -25.13 13.40 6.09
C PRO A 181 -25.81 12.27 6.87
N LYS A 182 -25.02 11.49 7.59
CA LYS A 182 -25.54 10.41 8.45
C LYS A 182 -26.60 11.02 9.35
N ILE A 183 -27.78 10.41 9.40
CA ILE A 183 -28.72 10.58 10.51
C ILE A 183 -27.90 10.36 11.77
N GLN A 184 -28.03 11.23 12.78
CA GLN A 184 -27.33 11.08 14.05
C GLN A 184 -27.70 9.71 14.62
N VAL A 185 -26.79 8.75 14.48
CA VAL A 185 -26.86 7.49 15.22
C VAL A 185 -26.39 7.87 16.61
N GLU A 186 -27.25 7.70 17.62
CA GLU A 186 -26.83 7.83 19.01
C GLU A 186 -25.60 6.94 19.22
N ASP A 187 -24.57 7.42 19.90
CA ASP A 187 -23.38 6.63 20.26
C ASP A 187 -23.82 5.44 21.14
N VAL A 188 -24.20 4.34 20.50
CA VAL A 188 -24.42 3.07 21.18
C VAL A 188 -23.03 2.48 21.41
N ASN A 189 -22.63 2.35 22.67
CA ASN A 189 -21.38 1.69 23.06
C ASN A 189 -21.42 0.23 22.58
N GLU A 190 -20.88 -0.06 21.39
CA GLU A 190 -20.81 -1.42 20.79
C GLU A 190 -20.02 -2.40 21.68
N ASP A 191 -19.17 -1.91 22.58
CA ASP A 191 -18.41 -2.71 23.55
C ASP A 191 -19.29 -3.42 24.62
N MET A 192 -20.60 -3.13 24.67
CA MET A 192 -21.56 -3.75 25.59
C MET A 192 -22.43 -4.84 24.95
N GLU A 193 -22.31 -5.08 23.64
CA GLU A 193 -23.16 -6.04 22.94
C GLU A 193 -22.50 -7.41 22.73
N ASN A 194 -23.33 -8.45 22.77
CA ASN A 194 -22.90 -9.84 22.67
C ASN A 194 -22.27 -10.10 21.28
N PRO A 195 -20.99 -10.51 21.18
CA PRO A 195 -20.30 -10.70 19.91
C PRO A 195 -20.91 -11.77 18.99
N ASP A 196 -21.81 -12.62 19.52
CA ASP A 196 -22.53 -13.63 18.75
C ASP A 196 -23.95 -13.19 18.29
N ALA A 197 -24.38 -11.99 18.67
CA ALA A 197 -25.67 -11.44 18.22
C ALA A 197 -25.50 -10.77 16.84
N ARG A 198 -26.24 -11.26 15.83
CA ARG A 198 -26.35 -10.55 14.55
C ARG A 198 -27.37 -9.41 14.70
N PRO A 199 -27.05 -8.17 14.33
CA PRO A 199 -28.04 -7.11 14.29
C PRO A 199 -29.08 -7.43 13.21
N GLU A 200 -30.34 -7.56 13.62
CA GLU A 200 -31.47 -7.64 12.71
C GLU A 200 -31.79 -6.23 12.20
N ASN A 201 -31.64 -6.04 10.89
CA ASN A 201 -31.97 -4.85 10.11
C ASN A 201 -30.90 -3.74 10.08
N ASP A 202 -29.96 -3.86 9.16
CA ASP A 202 -29.36 -2.68 8.51
C ASP A 202 -28.67 -3.05 7.19
N ALA A 203 -29.48 -3.34 6.16
CA ALA A 203 -28.97 -3.33 4.79
C ALA A 203 -30.00 -2.65 3.87
N PRO A 204 -29.61 -1.58 3.14
CA PRO A 204 -30.39 -1.14 2.00
C PRO A 204 -30.27 -2.21 0.92
N GLN A 205 -31.36 -2.95 0.68
CA GLN A 205 -31.42 -3.98 -0.36
C GLN A 205 -31.13 -3.34 -1.73
N HIS A 206 -29.98 -3.67 -2.29
CA HIS A 206 -29.59 -3.25 -3.63
C HIS A 206 -30.22 -4.22 -4.64
N GLU A 207 -30.86 -3.72 -5.71
CA GLU A 207 -31.63 -4.52 -6.70
C GLU A 207 -30.84 -5.64 -7.42
N ALA A 208 -29.53 -5.78 -7.17
CA ALA A 208 -28.67 -6.78 -7.77
C ALA A 208 -28.47 -8.05 -6.91
N GLU A 209 -29.01 -8.09 -5.69
CA GLU A 209 -28.90 -9.27 -4.82
C GLU A 209 -29.98 -10.30 -5.15
N PHE A 210 -29.64 -11.30 -5.97
CA PHE A 210 -30.42 -12.53 -6.10
C PHE A 210 -29.91 -13.54 -5.08
N TYR A 211 -30.75 -13.85 -4.07
CA TYR A 211 -30.55 -15.03 -3.24
C TYR A 211 -31.23 -16.23 -3.89
N ASP A 212 -30.48 -17.31 -4.11
CA ASP A 212 -31.05 -18.61 -4.41
C ASP A 212 -31.78 -19.11 -3.15
N ASN A 213 -33.10 -19.22 -3.24
CA ASN A 213 -33.93 -19.78 -2.17
C ASN A 213 -34.00 -21.30 -2.35
N ASP A 214 -33.38 -22.04 -1.45
CA ASP A 214 -33.70 -23.46 -1.16
C ASP A 214 -34.70 -23.56 0.00
#